data_AF-A0A942IQH7-F1
#
_entry.id   AF-A0A942IQH7-F1
#
_cell.length_a   1.000
_cell.length_b   1.000
_cell.length_c   1.000
_cell.angle_alpha   90.00
_cell.angle_beta   90.00
_cell.angle_gamma   90.00
#
_symmetry.space_group_name_H-M   'P 1'
#
loop_
_entity.id
_entity.type
_entity.pdbx_description
1 polymer ?
#
loop_
_entity_poly.entity_id
_entity_poly.type
_entity_poly.pdbx_seq_one_letter_code
_entity_poly.pdbx_strand_id
1 'polypeptide(L)'
;MRIENKTKKWADYYDQADIFEELIEGPIHFNLDPRLKQDILSKRTKRKPKNMAIKMDPLQVIAIRKLATKKSIPYQALIRHWLSEMIKKELTLNRA
;
A
#
# COMPACT_ATOMS: atom_id res chain seq x y z
N MET A 1 14.14 -1.33 37.75
CA MET A 1 15.28 -1.42 36.80
C MET A 1 14.91 -0.70 35.52
N ARG A 2 15.75 0.24 35.05
CA ARG A 2 15.55 1.01 33.81
C ARG A 2 15.93 0.13 32.62
N ILE A 3 15.05 0.02 31.62
CA ILE A 3 15.38 -0.65 30.35
C ILE A 3 16.04 0.42 29.45
N GLU A 4 17.37 0.31 29.31
CA GLU A 4 18.15 1.17 28.42
C GLU A 4 17.85 0.86 26.95
N ASN A 5 17.43 1.90 26.23
CA ASN A 5 17.25 1.92 24.79
C ASN A 5 18.61 1.71 24.08
N LYS A 6 18.93 0.45 23.74
CA LYS A 6 19.86 0.18 22.65
C LYS A 6 19.07 0.06 21.36
N THR A 7 18.96 1.17 20.63
CA THR A 7 18.70 1.18 19.18
C THR A 7 19.88 0.53 18.47
N LYS A 8 20.05 -0.79 18.66
CA LYS A 8 20.95 -1.60 17.85
C LYS A 8 20.45 -1.48 16.41
N LYS A 9 21.30 -0.96 15.54
CA LYS A 9 21.10 -0.95 14.09
C LYS A 9 20.91 -2.39 13.64
N TRP A 10 19.66 -2.80 13.47
CA TRP A 10 19.31 -4.14 13.01
C TRP A 10 19.93 -4.44 11.64
N ALA A 11 20.12 -3.42 10.80
CA ALA A 11 20.81 -3.54 9.52
C ALA A 11 22.22 -4.15 9.66
N ASP A 12 23.04 -3.63 10.57
CA ASP A 12 24.41 -4.12 10.80
C ASP A 12 24.43 -5.57 11.34
N TYR A 13 23.37 -6.00 12.04
CA TYR A 13 23.20 -7.36 12.54
C TYR A 13 22.87 -8.35 11.42
N TYR A 14 21.95 -7.96 10.52
CA TYR A 14 21.53 -8.80 9.38
C TYR A 14 22.58 -8.87 8.26
N ASP A 15 23.48 -7.89 8.15
CA ASP A 15 24.58 -7.91 7.19
C ASP A 15 25.75 -8.81 7.63
N GLN A 16 25.86 -9.13 8.92
CA GLN A 16 26.99 -9.88 9.49
C GLN A 16 26.63 -11.28 9.98
N ALA A 17 25.37 -11.52 10.36
CA ALA A 17 24.92 -12.82 10.86
C ALA A 17 24.41 -13.70 9.72
N ASP A 18 24.88 -14.95 9.65
CA ASP A 18 24.32 -15.97 8.76
C ASP A 18 22.96 -16.44 9.33
N ILE A 19 21.95 -15.60 9.15
CA ILE A 19 20.60 -15.74 9.70
C ILE A 19 19.88 -17.02 9.27
N PHE A 20 20.43 -17.75 8.30
CA PHE A 20 19.88 -19.03 7.87
C PHE A 20 19.92 -20.10 8.97
N GLU A 21 20.90 -20.07 9.88
CA GLU A 21 20.96 -21.00 11.01
C GLU A 21 19.94 -20.67 12.12
N GLU A 22 19.46 -19.43 12.19
CA GLU A 22 18.43 -18.98 13.14
C GLU A 22 17.00 -19.23 12.63
N LEU A 23 16.84 -19.65 11.38
CA LEU A 23 15.52 -19.96 10.80
C LEU A 23 14.99 -21.27 11.40
N ILE A 24 14.04 -21.14 12.32
CA ILE A 24 13.27 -22.26 12.83
C ILE A 24 12.28 -22.69 11.74
N GLU A 25 12.52 -23.84 11.11
CA GLU A 25 11.58 -24.50 10.22
C GLU A 25 10.39 -25.08 11.02
N GLY A 26 9.51 -24.20 11.47
CA GLY A 26 8.23 -24.55 12.07
C GLY A 26 7.08 -24.25 11.11
N PRO A 27 5.91 -24.90 11.27
CA PRO A 27 4.71 -24.51 10.53
C PRO A 27 4.34 -23.08 10.91
N ILE A 28 4.61 -22.13 10.00
CA ILE A 28 4.18 -20.75 10.16
C ILE A 28 2.66 -20.76 10.01
N HIS A 29 1.95 -20.56 11.13
CA HIS A 29 0.51 -20.33 11.11
C HIS A 29 0.25 -18.96 10.49
N PHE A 30 0.11 -18.92 9.17
CA PHE A 30 -0.45 -17.76 8.47
C PHE A 30 -1.89 -17.58 8.93
N ASN A 31 -2.13 -16.61 9.81
CA ASN A 31 -3.47 -16.20 10.20
C ASN A 31 -4.08 -15.37 9.06
N LEU A 32 -4.36 -16.02 7.94
CA LEU A 32 -5.02 -15.41 6.80
C LEU A 32 -6.53 -15.39 7.10
N ASP A 33 -7.12 -14.20 7.15
CA ASP A 33 -8.57 -14.04 7.35
C ASP A 33 -9.33 -14.99 6.40
N PRO A 34 -10.22 -15.87 6.92
CA PRO A 34 -11.00 -16.79 6.10
C PRO A 34 -11.75 -16.11 4.94
N ARG A 35 -12.16 -14.84 5.13
CA ARG A 35 -12.80 -14.03 4.08
C ARG A 35 -11.82 -13.69 2.96
N LEU A 36 -10.60 -13.29 3.31
CA LEU A 36 -9.53 -13.00 2.35
C LEU A 36 -9.15 -14.25 1.56
N LYS A 37 -9.07 -15.41 2.21
CA LYS A 37 -8.84 -16.71 1.55
C LYS A 37 -9.93 -17.02 0.52
N GLN A 38 -11.21 -16.84 0.89
CA GLN A 38 -12.33 -17.04 -0.02
C GLN A 38 -12.35 -16.03 -1.17
N ASP A 39 -11.99 -14.77 -0.93
CA ASP A 39 -11.91 -13.74 -1.98
C ASP A 39 -10.79 -14.03 -3.00
N ILE A 40 -9.64 -14.51 -2.52
CA ILE A 40 -8.53 -14.97 -3.37
C ILE A 40 -8.95 -16.18 -4.22
N LEU A 41 -9.51 -17.21 -3.58
CA LEU A 41 -9.95 -18.44 -4.25
C LEU A 41 -11.07 -18.18 -5.25
N SER A 42 -12.02 -17.31 -4.91
CA SER A 42 -13.15 -16.95 -5.78
C SER A 42 -12.76 -16.00 -6.91
N LYS A 43 -11.49 -15.57 -7.00
CA LYS A 43 -10.98 -14.60 -7.98
C LYS A 43 -11.77 -13.28 -8.02
N ARG A 44 -12.60 -12.99 -7.01
CA ARG A 44 -13.43 -11.76 -6.93
C ARG A 44 -12.58 -10.50 -6.85
N THR A 45 -11.33 -10.61 -6.43
CA THR A 45 -10.38 -9.51 -6.25
C THR A 45 -9.92 -8.88 -7.56
N LYS A 46 -10.06 -9.54 -8.71
CA LYS A 46 -9.60 -8.99 -10.01
C LYS A 46 -10.73 -8.25 -10.74
N ARG A 47 -11.17 -7.12 -10.19
CA ARG A 47 -11.96 -6.16 -11.00
C ARG A 47 -11.07 -5.69 -12.15
N LYS A 48 -11.49 -5.95 -13.38
CA LYS A 48 -10.74 -5.51 -14.58
C LYS A 48 -10.69 -3.98 -14.58
N PRO A 49 -9.51 -3.36 -14.81
CA PRO A 49 -9.43 -1.91 -14.94
C PRO A 49 -10.32 -1.47 -16.12
N LYS A 50 -11.11 -0.42 -15.92
CA LYS A 50 -11.90 0.21 -16.98
C LYS A 50 -11.22 1.50 -17.41
N ASN A 51 -11.06 1.67 -18.72
CA ASN A 51 -10.60 2.93 -19.28
C ASN A 51 -11.75 3.93 -19.24
N MET A 52 -11.49 5.14 -18.74
CA MET A 52 -12.44 6.24 -18.68
C MET A 52 -11.77 7.52 -19.16
N ALA A 53 -12.52 8.33 -19.90
CA ALA A 53 -12.10 9.67 -20.30
C ALA A 53 -12.85 10.69 -19.44
N ILE A 54 -12.11 11.62 -18.83
CA ILE A 54 -12.66 12.70 -18.02
C ILE A 54 -12.26 14.01 -18.68
N LYS A 55 -13.24 14.87 -18.97
CA LYS A 55 -12.99 16.23 -19.45
C LYS A 55 -12.57 17.09 -18.27
N MET A 56 -11.49 17.83 -18.42
CA MET A 56 -10.93 18.70 -17.39
C MET A 56 -10.25 19.90 -18.03
N ASP A 57 -10.15 20.98 -17.28
CA ASP A 57 -9.46 22.18 -17.72
C ASP A 57 -7.97 21.87 -17.99
N PRO A 58 -7.43 22.26 -19.16
CA PRO A 58 -6.00 22.13 -19.47
C PRO A 58 -5.07 22.63 -18.36
N LEU A 59 -5.42 23.72 -17.67
CA LEU A 59 -4.60 24.26 -16.58
C LEU A 59 -4.51 23.29 -15.39
N GLN A 60 -5.62 22.61 -15.09
CA GLN A 60 -5.66 21.58 -14.05
C GLN A 60 -4.83 20.35 -14.44
N VAL A 61 -4.85 19.95 -15.72
CA VAL A 61 -4.00 18.84 -16.22
C VAL A 61 -2.53 19.15 -15.99
N ILE A 62 -2.10 20.37 -16.32
CA ILE A 62 -0.72 20.82 -16.17
C ILE A 62 -0.32 20.83 -14.69
N ALA A 63 -1.18 21.36 -13.81
CA ALA A 63 -0.94 21.38 -12.38
C ALA A 63 -0.77 19.98 -11.79
N ILE A 64 -1.65 19.04 -12.15
CA ILE A 64 -1.58 17.65 -11.69
C ILE A 64 -0.30 16.97 -12.19
N ARG A 65 0.10 17.20 -13.44
CA ARG A 65 1.36 16.67 -13.98
C ARG A 65 2.57 17.20 -13.20
N LYS A 66 2.63 18.52 -12.95
CA LYS A 66 3.71 19.13 -12.15
C LYS A 66 3.76 18.53 -10.74
N LEU A 67 2.60 18.33 -10.12
CA LEU A 67 2.51 17.73 -8.78
C LEU A 67 2.98 16.27 -8.78
N ALA A 68 2.61 15.50 -9.81
CA ALA A 68 3.02 14.12 -9.97
C ALA A 68 4.55 13.99 -10.16
N THR A 69 5.14 14.85 -10.99
CA THR A 69 6.60 14.94 -11.16
C THR A 69 7.31 15.25 -9.86
N LYS A 70 6.83 16.23 -9.08
CA LYS A 70 7.40 16.54 -7.75
C LYS A 70 7.35 15.36 -6.78
N LYS A 71 6.32 14.52 -6.88
CA LYS A 71 6.14 13.32 -6.07
C LYS A 71 6.80 12.08 -6.66
N SER A 72 7.52 12.21 -7.79
CA SER A 72 8.15 11.11 -8.53
C SER A 72 7.22 9.93 -8.83
N ILE A 73 5.94 10.22 -9.10
CA ILE A 73 4.91 9.22 -9.42
C ILE A 73 4.19 9.56 -10.73
N PRO A 74 3.66 8.58 -11.49
CA PRO A 74 2.87 8.87 -12.68
C PRO A 74 1.59 9.65 -12.35
N TYR A 75 1.22 10.62 -13.19
CA TYR A 75 0.03 11.46 -12.95
C TYR A 75 -1.26 10.63 -12.84
N GLN A 76 -1.37 9.53 -13.59
CA GLN A 76 -2.50 8.59 -13.51
C GLN A 76 -2.58 7.91 -12.15
N ALA A 77 -1.44 7.55 -11.55
CA ALA A 77 -1.39 6.92 -10.24
C ALA A 77 -1.78 7.92 -9.14
N LEU A 78 -1.31 9.17 -9.25
CA LEU A 78 -1.70 10.26 -8.36
C LEU A 78 -3.22 10.49 -8.37
N ILE A 79 -3.82 10.62 -9.57
CA ILE A 79 -5.27 10.82 -9.72
C ILE A 79 -6.03 9.63 -9.12
N ARG A 80 -5.60 8.39 -9.41
CA ARG A 80 -6.24 7.18 -8.90
C ARG A 80 -6.21 7.11 -7.37
N HIS A 81 -5.07 7.45 -6.77
CA HIS A 81 -4.91 7.47 -5.32
C HIS A 81 -5.81 8.52 -4.70
N TRP A 82 -5.78 9.76 -5.21
CA TRP A 82 -6.61 10.84 -4.69
C TRP A 82 -8.10 10.53 -4.80
N LEU A 83 -8.55 10.00 -5.94
CA LEU A 83 -9.93 9.57 -6.13
C LEU A 83 -10.34 8.50 -5.10
N SER A 84 -9.46 7.53 -4.84
CA SER A 84 -9.73 6.46 -3.88
C SER A 84 -9.87 7.00 -2.45
N GLU A 85 -9.00 7.92 -2.06
CA GLU A 85 -9.05 8.57 -0.75
C GLU A 85 -10.30 9.43 -0.58
N MET A 86 -10.69 10.19 -1.61
CA MET A 86 -11.94 10.98 -1.57
C MET A 86 -13.17 10.08 -1.44
N ILE A 87 -13.25 8.99 -2.23
CA ILE A 87 -14.37 8.03 -2.12
C ILE A 87 -14.44 7.43 -0.72
N LYS A 88 -13.31 7.04 -0.13
CA LYS A 88 -13.28 6.52 1.25
C LYS A 88 -13.82 7.54 2.25
N LYS A 89 -13.37 8.80 2.14
CA LYS A 89 -13.81 9.88 3.03
C LYS A 89 -15.33 10.09 2.96
N GLU A 90 -15.88 10.18 1.75
CA GLU A 90 -17.34 10.32 1.55
C GLU A 90 -18.12 9.11 2.10
N LEU A 91 -17.63 7.90 1.88
CA LEU A 91 -18.26 6.68 2.41
C LEU A 91 -18.20 6.59 3.93
N THR A 92 -17.14 7.10 4.56
CA THR A 92 -17.03 7.15 6.02
C THR A 92 -17.90 8.26 6.62
N LEU A 93 -18.07 9.38 5.92
CA LEU A 93 -18.89 10.50 6.37
C LEU A 93 -20.39 10.16 6.30
N ASN A 94 -20.83 9.41 5.28
CA ASN A 94 -22.21 8.95 5.13
C ASN A 94 -22.59 7.74 6.02
N ARG A 95 -21.66 7.19 6.80
CA ARG A 95 -21.90 6.08 7.74
C ARG A 95 -21.95 6.53 9.20
N ALA A 96 -21.79 7.82 9.46
CA ALA A 96 -21.87 8.44 10.78
C ALA A 96 -23.24 9.09 10.99
#